data_AF-A0A514X3G6-F1
#
_entry.id   AF-A0A514X3G6-F1
#
_cell.length_a   1.000
_cell.length_b   1.000
_cell.length_c   1.000
_cell.angle_alpha   90.00
_cell.angle_beta   90.00
_cell.angle_gamma   90.00
#
_symmetry.space_group_name_H-M   'P 1'
#
loop_
_entity.id
_entity.type
_entity.pdbx_description
1 polymer ?
#
loop_
_entity_poly.entity_id
_entity_poly.type
_entity_poly.pdbx_seq_one_letter_code
_entity_poly.pdbx_strand_id
1 'polypeptide(L)'
;MFVNVSSAKAYSTYQASSSSSQADEEHVMPAGDDRWTHWPWSLAQPFPWLDIQGTWKVEQEDYTSYFIFKVVQQKNGRNQIKVTQIDGSTCQEIGRGVGVETGTKGLGKGALVYAQMTRKSNGKTYRLSLTAFKRSDSPLPPLQGNVYTESMIVLSMGEMDQQNLDDMVHMQIIKVSSQMTQKTCIQDAKN
;
A
#
# COMPACT_ATOMS: atom_id res chain seq x y z
N MET A 1 -23.18 63.94 -41.43
CA MET A 1 -24.26 63.02 -40.98
C MET A 1 -23.56 61.77 -40.50
N PHE A 2 -23.67 61.47 -39.20
CA PHE A 2 -22.78 60.55 -38.48
C PHE A 2 -23.17 59.09 -38.68
N VAL A 3 -22.14 58.26 -38.91
CA VAL A 3 -22.17 56.80 -38.90
C VAL A 3 -22.33 56.34 -37.46
N ASN A 4 -23.22 55.37 -37.18
CA ASN A 4 -23.26 54.71 -35.88
C ASN A 4 -23.16 53.20 -36.07
N VAL A 5 -22.05 52.65 -35.56
CA VAL A 5 -21.68 51.24 -35.54
C VAL A 5 -22.05 50.71 -34.16
N SER A 6 -22.96 49.74 -34.08
CA SER A 6 -23.31 49.09 -32.82
C SER A 6 -22.33 47.96 -32.52
N SER A 7 -21.76 47.97 -31.31
CA SER A 7 -20.84 46.95 -30.82
C SER A 7 -21.37 46.31 -29.54
N ALA A 8 -21.24 44.97 -29.53
CA ALA A 8 -20.92 44.06 -28.43
C ALA A 8 -22.00 43.56 -27.43
N LYS A 9 -22.12 42.21 -27.45
CA LYS A 9 -22.03 41.22 -26.34
C LYS A 9 -23.12 41.24 -25.26
N ALA A 10 -23.59 40.13 -24.69
CA ALA A 10 -23.33 38.70 -24.80
C ALA A 10 -24.46 38.00 -24.01
N TYR A 11 -24.85 36.77 -24.35
CA TYR A 11 -25.15 35.72 -23.37
C TYR A 11 -24.86 34.37 -24.02
N SER A 12 -23.79 33.72 -23.55
CA SER A 12 -23.45 32.35 -23.90
C SER A 12 -24.31 31.42 -23.07
N THR A 13 -25.24 30.72 -23.72
CA THR A 13 -26.01 29.63 -23.12
C THR A 13 -25.07 28.45 -22.89
N TYR A 14 -24.66 28.23 -21.64
CA TYR A 14 -23.96 27.01 -21.26
C TYR A 14 -24.96 25.86 -21.28
N GLN A 15 -24.82 24.97 -22.26
CA GLN A 15 -25.40 23.64 -22.21
C GLN A 15 -24.77 22.88 -21.05
N ALA A 16 -25.59 22.42 -20.12
CA ALA A 16 -25.20 21.46 -19.10
C ALA A 16 -24.87 20.13 -19.79
N SER A 17 -23.60 19.93 -20.14
CA SER A 17 -23.06 18.61 -20.35
C SER A 17 -22.95 17.94 -18.98
N SER A 18 -23.81 16.96 -18.72
CA SER A 18 -23.63 15.99 -17.65
C SER A 18 -22.40 15.12 -18.00
N SER A 19 -21.21 15.65 -17.74
CA SER A 19 -20.01 14.82 -17.60
C SER A 19 -20.14 14.10 -16.27
N SER A 20 -20.62 12.86 -16.32
CA SER A 20 -20.44 11.93 -15.22
C SER A 20 -18.95 11.84 -14.93
N SER A 21 -18.54 12.41 -13.82
CA SER A 21 -17.21 12.31 -13.24
C SER A 21 -16.93 10.83 -13.03
N GLN A 22 -16.23 10.21 -13.97
CA GLN A 22 -15.50 8.98 -13.69
C GLN A 22 -14.52 9.37 -12.58
N ALA A 23 -14.74 8.79 -11.41
CA ALA A 23 -13.77 8.84 -10.33
C ALA A 23 -12.47 8.31 -10.91
N ASP A 24 -11.42 9.13 -10.86
CA ASP A 24 -10.07 8.72 -11.17
C ASP A 24 -9.75 7.49 -10.31
N GLU A 25 -9.72 6.35 -10.98
CA GLU A 25 -9.74 5.01 -10.41
C GLU A 25 -8.31 4.61 -10.01
N GLU A 26 -8.16 4.12 -8.78
CA GLU A 26 -6.89 3.80 -8.11
C GLU A 26 -6.00 2.82 -8.91
N HIS A 27 -4.72 3.14 -9.06
CA HIS A 27 -3.78 2.43 -9.94
C HIS A 27 -3.05 1.31 -9.18
N VAL A 28 -3.15 0.06 -9.66
CA VAL A 28 -2.59 -1.14 -9.00
C VAL A 28 -1.93 -2.04 -10.05
N MET A 29 -0.71 -2.51 -9.77
CA MET A 29 0.02 -3.52 -10.58
C MET A 29 0.11 -4.84 -9.78
N PRO A 30 -0.68 -5.87 -10.13
CA PRO A 30 -0.55 -7.22 -9.55
C PRO A 30 0.83 -7.84 -9.77
N ALA A 31 1.21 -8.79 -8.91
CA ALA A 31 2.36 -9.64 -9.13
C ALA A 31 2.11 -10.58 -10.33
N GLY A 32 2.68 -10.26 -11.50
CA GLY A 32 2.66 -11.13 -12.70
C GLY A 32 1.40 -11.08 -13.56
N ASP A 33 0.56 -10.05 -13.41
CA ASP A 33 -0.60 -9.80 -14.27
C ASP A 33 -0.77 -8.28 -14.45
N ASP A 34 -0.57 -7.76 -15.66
CA ASP A 34 -0.66 -6.32 -15.99
C ASP A 34 -2.10 -5.77 -15.96
N ARG A 35 -3.08 -6.54 -15.48
CA ARG A 35 -4.49 -6.15 -15.46
C ARG A 35 -4.83 -5.32 -14.22
N TRP A 36 -5.46 -4.17 -14.49
CA TRP A 36 -6.04 -3.27 -13.51
C TRP A 36 -6.93 -4.05 -12.54
N THR A 37 -6.57 -4.04 -11.26
CA THR A 37 -7.34 -4.76 -10.24
C THR A 37 -7.66 -3.86 -9.07
N HIS A 38 -8.93 -3.45 -8.98
CA HIS A 38 -9.44 -2.68 -7.86
C HIS A 38 -9.52 -3.56 -6.60
N TRP A 39 -8.73 -3.21 -5.59
CA TRP A 39 -8.86 -3.83 -4.28
C TRP A 39 -10.17 -3.38 -3.63
N PRO A 40 -10.95 -4.30 -3.04
CA PRO A 40 -12.23 -3.93 -2.45
C PRO A 40 -12.01 -3.32 -1.07
N TRP A 41 -11.44 -2.11 -1.00
CA TRP A 41 -11.07 -1.45 0.26
C TRP A 41 -12.22 -1.37 1.27
N SER A 42 -13.45 -1.29 0.81
CA SER A 42 -14.65 -1.32 1.65
C SER A 42 -14.82 -2.63 2.45
N LEU A 43 -14.18 -3.72 2.03
CA LEU A 43 -14.15 -5.03 2.69
C LEU A 43 -12.94 -5.23 3.60
N ALA A 44 -12.11 -4.19 3.80
CA ALA A 44 -10.96 -4.26 4.69
C ALA A 44 -11.37 -4.71 6.11
N GLN A 45 -10.58 -5.63 6.66
CA GLN A 45 -10.79 -6.20 7.99
C GLN A 45 -10.02 -5.40 9.06
N PRO A 46 -10.40 -5.51 10.34
CA PRO A 46 -9.55 -5.04 11.45
C PRO A 46 -8.13 -5.58 11.33
N PHE A 47 -7.14 -4.74 11.59
CA PHE A 47 -5.74 -5.08 11.36
C PHE A 47 -5.27 -6.20 12.32
N PRO A 48 -4.71 -7.31 11.81
CA PRO A 48 -4.38 -8.48 12.61
C PRO A 48 -3.04 -8.30 13.36
N TRP A 49 -3.05 -7.47 14.41
CA TRP A 49 -1.86 -7.14 15.19
C TRP A 49 -1.09 -8.35 15.73
N LEU A 50 -1.77 -9.45 16.05
CA LEU A 50 -1.11 -10.65 16.56
C LEU A 50 -0.40 -11.44 15.47
N ASP A 51 -0.92 -11.43 14.24
CA ASP A 51 -0.41 -12.24 13.15
C ASP A 51 0.56 -11.49 12.23
N ILE A 52 0.53 -10.15 12.21
CA ILE A 52 1.44 -9.37 11.36
C ILE A 52 2.93 -9.55 11.73
N GLN A 53 3.25 -9.95 12.97
CA GLN A 53 4.64 -10.09 13.41
C GLN A 53 5.37 -11.22 12.65
N GLY A 54 6.55 -10.91 12.12
CA GLY A 54 7.40 -11.87 11.42
C GLY A 54 8.11 -11.29 10.21
N THR A 55 8.63 -12.16 9.37
CA THR A 55 9.20 -11.84 8.06
C THR A 55 8.19 -12.17 6.97
N TRP A 56 7.96 -11.18 6.11
CA TRP A 56 7.04 -11.23 4.99
C TRP A 56 7.82 -11.04 3.69
N LYS A 57 7.37 -11.66 2.60
CA LYS A 57 7.98 -11.58 1.28
C LYS A 57 6.99 -10.88 0.34
N VAL A 58 7.53 -10.00 -0.49
CA VAL A 58 6.90 -9.55 -1.73
C VAL A 58 7.72 -10.07 -2.89
N GLU A 59 7.05 -10.55 -3.93
CA GLU A 59 7.66 -11.09 -5.14
C GLU A 59 6.81 -10.63 -6.32
N GLN A 60 7.39 -9.81 -7.19
CA GLN A 60 6.77 -9.29 -8.40
C GLN A 60 7.80 -9.37 -9.53
N GLU A 61 7.59 -10.26 -10.50
CA GLU A 61 8.49 -10.42 -11.65
C GLU A 61 9.96 -10.53 -11.23
N ASP A 62 10.77 -9.52 -11.54
CA ASP A 62 12.20 -9.44 -11.26
C ASP A 62 12.52 -8.79 -9.90
N TYR A 63 11.51 -8.47 -9.10
CA TYR A 63 11.64 -7.79 -7.82
C TYR A 63 11.22 -8.70 -6.65
N THR A 64 12.18 -9.00 -5.78
CA THR A 64 11.92 -9.64 -4.49
C THR A 64 12.38 -8.73 -3.36
N SER A 65 11.53 -8.54 -2.35
CA SER A 65 11.91 -7.86 -1.12
C SER A 65 11.27 -8.53 0.09
N TYR A 66 11.96 -8.46 1.22
CA TYR A 66 11.47 -8.97 2.48
C TYR A 66 11.18 -7.81 3.43
N PHE A 67 10.10 -7.93 4.19
CA PHE A 67 9.70 -6.98 5.22
C PHE A 67 9.66 -7.68 6.56
N ILE A 68 10.42 -7.17 7.53
CA ILE A 68 10.30 -7.60 8.92
C ILE A 68 9.36 -6.64 9.62
N PHE A 69 8.28 -7.19 10.14
CA PHE A 69 7.32 -6.48 10.95
C PHE A 69 7.45 -6.88 12.40
N LYS A 70 7.62 -5.88 13.26
CA LYS A 70 7.67 -6.06 14.71
C LYS A 70 6.64 -5.15 15.37
N VAL A 71 5.68 -5.74 16.07
CA VAL A 71 4.71 -4.97 16.84
C VAL A 71 5.36 -4.52 18.14
N VAL A 72 5.18 -3.24 18.46
CA VAL A 72 5.65 -2.61 19.69
C VAL A 72 4.48 -1.86 20.31
N GLN A 73 4.13 -2.22 21.54
CA GLN A 73 3.08 -1.52 22.27
C GLN A 73 3.61 -0.21 22.84
N GLN A 74 2.91 0.89 22.60
CA GLN A 74 3.22 2.19 23.22
C GLN A 74 2.70 2.25 24.65
N LYS A 75 3.26 3.18 25.43
CA LYS A 75 2.80 3.46 26.81
C LYS A 75 1.33 3.87 26.91
N ASN A 76 0.75 4.42 25.84
CA ASN A 76 -0.66 4.82 25.76
C ASN A 76 -1.60 3.67 25.33
N GLY A 77 -1.09 2.44 25.23
CA GLY A 77 -1.85 1.27 24.80
C GLY A 77 -2.04 1.12 23.29
N ARG A 78 -1.57 2.08 22.48
CA ARG A 78 -1.63 1.97 21.01
C ARG A 78 -0.51 1.09 20.47
N ASN A 79 -0.80 0.35 19.40
CA ASN A 79 0.19 -0.46 18.73
C ASN A 79 0.99 0.38 17.71
N GLN A 80 2.30 0.17 17.68
CA GLN A 80 3.18 0.57 16.58
C GLN A 80 3.67 -0.67 15.87
N ILE A 81 3.99 -0.53 14.58
CA ILE A 81 4.75 -1.51 13.84
C ILE A 81 6.10 -0.91 13.49
N LYS A 82 7.20 -1.59 13.83
CA LYS A 82 8.51 -1.30 13.26
C LYS A 82 8.62 -2.10 11.98
N VAL A 83 9.03 -1.43 10.91
CA VAL A 83 9.21 -2.01 9.58
C VAL A 83 10.69 -1.97 9.25
N THR A 84 11.22 -3.10 8.79
CA THR A 84 12.56 -3.18 8.19
C THR A 84 12.43 -3.83 6.82
N GLN A 85 12.86 -3.13 5.79
CA GLN A 85 12.91 -3.65 4.43
C GLN A 85 14.30 -4.24 4.15
N ILE A 86 14.30 -5.43 3.60
CA ILE A 86 15.48 -6.18 3.19
C ILE A 86 15.38 -6.41 1.68
N ASP A 87 16.49 -6.16 1.00
CA ASP A 87 16.66 -6.46 -0.42
C ASP A 87 16.71 -7.97 -0.65
N GLY A 88 15.94 -8.49 -1.62
CA GLY A 88 15.84 -9.93 -1.84
C GLY A 88 17.11 -10.58 -2.36
N SER A 89 17.94 -9.84 -3.12
CA SER A 89 19.12 -10.38 -3.79
C SER A 89 20.35 -10.35 -2.89
N THR A 90 20.57 -9.24 -2.19
CA THR A 90 21.72 -9.05 -1.30
C THR A 90 21.45 -9.46 0.14
N CYS A 91 20.17 -9.68 0.47
CA CYS A 91 19.71 -9.84 1.84
C CYS A 91 20.23 -8.76 2.78
N GLN A 92 20.41 -7.51 2.32
CA GLN A 92 20.82 -6.40 3.18
C GLN A 92 19.63 -5.53 3.58
N GLU A 93 19.70 -4.92 4.77
CA GLU A 93 18.75 -3.88 5.17
C GLU A 93 18.89 -2.66 4.26
N ILE A 94 17.81 -2.33 3.56
CA ILE A 94 17.74 -1.18 2.64
C ILE A 94 16.83 -0.06 3.15
N GLY A 95 15.98 -0.32 4.15
CA GLY A 95 15.08 0.69 4.69
C GLY A 95 14.54 0.32 6.05
N ARG A 96 14.15 1.34 6.82
CA ARG A 96 13.52 1.17 8.12
C ARG A 96 12.49 2.24 8.39
N GLY A 97 11.46 1.89 9.14
CA GLY A 97 10.32 2.75 9.37
C GLY A 97 9.53 2.40 10.61
N VAL A 98 8.58 3.26 10.92
CA VAL A 98 7.59 3.05 11.98
C VAL A 98 6.23 3.36 11.41
N GLY A 99 5.26 2.49 11.72
CA GLY A 99 3.87 2.73 11.45
C GLY A 99 3.00 2.68 12.69
N VAL A 100 1.84 3.30 12.55
CA VAL A 100 0.84 3.42 13.60
C VAL A 100 -0.53 3.09 13.03
N GLU A 101 -1.39 2.57 13.89
CA GLU A 101 -2.80 2.44 13.58
C GLU A 101 -3.40 3.80 13.23
N THR A 102 -4.16 3.84 12.14
CA THR A 102 -4.95 5.01 11.79
C THR A 102 -6.41 4.63 11.61
N GLY A 103 -7.29 5.40 12.24
CA GLY A 103 -8.71 5.34 11.92
C GLY A 103 -8.99 6.26 10.73
N THR A 104 -9.09 5.70 9.53
CA THR A 104 -9.55 6.44 8.36
C THR A 104 -11.08 6.53 8.41
N LYS A 105 -11.68 7.68 8.11
CA LYS A 105 -13.14 7.78 7.99
C LYS A 105 -13.60 6.90 6.83
N GLY A 106 -14.52 5.95 7.08
CA GLY A 106 -15.10 5.06 6.06
C GLY A 106 -14.51 3.64 6.04
N LEU A 107 -13.28 3.46 6.50
CA LEU A 107 -12.71 2.16 6.85
C LEU A 107 -12.95 1.95 8.35
N GLY A 108 -13.39 0.77 8.78
CA GLY A 108 -13.60 0.51 10.21
C GLY A 108 -12.38 0.94 11.05
N LYS A 109 -12.61 1.45 12.27
CA LYS A 109 -11.51 1.82 13.18
C LYS A 109 -10.52 0.66 13.29
N GLY A 110 -9.25 0.93 13.00
CA GLY A 110 -8.18 -0.05 13.12
C GLY A 110 -7.99 -0.98 11.93
N ALA A 111 -8.59 -0.69 10.77
CA ALA A 111 -8.39 -1.49 9.56
C ALA A 111 -7.04 -1.21 8.85
N LEU A 112 -6.40 -0.08 9.15
CA LEU A 112 -5.26 0.41 8.38
C LEU A 112 -4.09 0.83 9.27
N VAL A 113 -2.89 0.43 8.86
CA VAL A 113 -1.63 0.90 9.44
C VAL A 113 -0.86 1.69 8.41
N TYR A 114 -0.59 2.96 8.70
CA TYR A 114 0.34 3.75 7.89
C TYR A 114 1.72 3.74 8.53
N ALA A 115 2.73 3.48 7.72
CA ALA A 115 4.13 3.59 8.10
C ALA A 115 4.88 4.59 7.22
N GLN A 116 5.89 5.21 7.81
CA GLN A 116 6.88 6.01 7.09
C GLN A 116 8.20 5.26 7.16
N MET A 117 8.82 5.04 6.01
CA MET A 117 10.07 4.29 5.90
C MET A 117 11.11 5.13 5.17
N THR A 118 12.32 5.21 5.70
CA THR A 118 13.43 5.90 5.06
C THR A 118 14.40 4.88 4.48
N ARG A 119 14.74 5.05 3.20
CA ARG A 119 15.70 4.20 2.50
C ARG A 119 17.12 4.60 2.86
N LYS A 120 17.96 3.61 3.17
CA LYS A 120 19.32 3.81 3.68
C LYS A 120 20.27 4.41 2.65
N SER A 121 20.12 4.04 1.37
CA SER A 121 21.06 4.41 0.31
C SER A 121 21.00 5.89 -0.09
N ASN A 122 19.80 6.48 -0.11
CA ASN A 122 19.57 7.83 -0.63
C ASN A 122 18.78 8.73 0.32
N GLY A 123 18.35 8.22 1.48
CA GLY A 123 17.57 9.00 2.45
C GLY A 123 16.13 9.31 2.01
N LYS A 124 15.68 8.82 0.84
CA LYS A 124 14.30 9.02 0.40
C LYS A 124 13.33 8.39 1.38
N THR A 125 12.21 9.06 1.61
CA THR A 125 11.16 8.57 2.50
C THR A 125 9.97 8.10 1.69
N TYR A 126 9.46 6.94 2.06
CA TYR A 126 8.34 6.26 1.45
C TYR A 126 7.19 6.20 2.45
N ARG A 127 5.97 6.34 1.95
CA ARG A 127 4.75 6.02 2.68
C ARG A 127 4.40 4.57 2.40
N LEU A 128 4.12 3.82 3.45
CA LEU A 128 3.62 2.46 3.38
C LEU A 128 2.23 2.43 4.02
N SER A 129 1.33 1.62 3.48
CA SER A 129 0.09 1.23 4.15
C SER A 129 -0.04 -0.29 4.15
N LEU A 130 -0.51 -0.84 5.26
CA LEU A 130 -0.81 -2.26 5.39
C LEU A 130 -2.30 -2.42 5.64
N THR A 131 -2.97 -3.14 4.74
CA THR A 131 -4.41 -3.40 4.80
C THR A 131 -4.66 -4.89 4.85
N ALA A 132 -5.57 -5.33 5.72
CA ALA A 132 -5.93 -6.73 5.85
C ALA A 132 -7.27 -7.04 5.16
N PHE A 133 -7.35 -8.19 4.50
CA PHE A 133 -8.55 -8.69 3.84
C PHE A 133 -8.77 -10.16 4.19
N LYS A 134 -10.03 -10.62 4.07
CA LYS A 134 -10.28 -12.07 4.03
C LYS A 134 -9.73 -12.61 2.72
N ARG A 135 -9.24 -13.84 2.74
CA ARG A 135 -8.75 -14.53 1.53
C ARG A 135 -9.82 -14.63 0.43
N SER A 136 -11.09 -14.79 0.81
CA SER A 136 -12.24 -14.84 -0.10
C SER A 136 -12.55 -13.52 -0.78
N ASP A 137 -12.12 -12.40 -0.20
CA ASP A 137 -12.46 -11.05 -0.66
C ASP A 137 -11.39 -10.51 -1.60
N SER A 138 -10.31 -11.27 -1.83
CA SER A 138 -9.24 -10.87 -2.74
C SER A 138 -9.73 -10.98 -4.19
N PRO A 139 -9.55 -9.92 -5.01
CA PRO A 139 -9.84 -9.98 -6.44
C PRO A 139 -8.84 -10.87 -7.20
N LEU A 140 -7.71 -11.20 -6.57
CA LEU A 140 -6.67 -12.07 -7.09
C LEU A 140 -6.60 -13.36 -6.26
N PRO A 141 -6.21 -14.51 -6.84
CA PRO A 141 -5.91 -15.70 -6.06
C PRO A 141 -4.91 -15.38 -4.93
N PRO A 142 -5.21 -15.72 -3.67
CA PRO A 142 -4.30 -15.48 -2.57
C PRO A 142 -2.97 -16.18 -2.76
N LEU A 143 -1.88 -15.42 -2.67
CA LEU A 143 -0.55 -15.99 -2.65
C LEU A 143 -0.42 -16.95 -1.44
N GLN A 144 0.19 -18.10 -1.67
CA GLN A 144 0.42 -19.11 -0.63
C GLN A 144 1.85 -18.97 -0.08
N GLY A 145 1.96 -18.59 1.19
CA GLY A 145 3.21 -18.63 1.94
C GLY A 145 3.37 -19.94 2.71
N ASN A 146 4.57 -20.16 3.24
CA ASN A 146 4.89 -21.31 4.09
C ASN A 146 4.24 -21.23 5.49
N VAL A 147 3.78 -20.04 5.87
CA VAL A 147 3.09 -19.80 7.14
C VAL A 147 1.64 -19.43 6.85
N TYR A 148 0.71 -20.17 7.44
CA TYR A 148 -0.71 -19.84 7.34
C TYR A 148 -1.02 -18.55 8.10
N THR A 149 -1.72 -17.64 7.43
CA THR A 149 -2.29 -16.42 8.00
C THR A 149 -3.79 -16.43 7.76
N GLU A 150 -4.57 -15.98 8.75
CA GLU A 150 -6.03 -15.91 8.62
C GLU A 150 -6.43 -14.83 7.61
N SER A 151 -5.70 -13.72 7.62
CA SER A 151 -5.90 -12.59 6.72
C SER A 151 -4.84 -12.57 5.62
N MET A 152 -5.24 -12.13 4.44
CA MET A 152 -4.32 -11.63 3.44
C MET A 152 -3.91 -10.21 3.81
N ILE A 153 -2.64 -9.86 3.59
CA ILE A 153 -2.15 -8.50 3.77
C ILE A 153 -1.75 -7.93 2.42
N VAL A 154 -2.24 -6.72 2.15
CA VAL A 154 -1.82 -5.88 1.02
C VAL A 154 -0.93 -4.77 1.55
N LEU A 155 0.28 -4.70 1.01
CA LEU A 155 1.23 -3.62 1.21
C LEU A 155 1.07 -2.61 0.07
N SER A 156 0.75 -1.37 0.42
CA SER A 156 0.81 -0.26 -0.54
C SER A 156 2.06 0.57 -0.25
N MET A 157 2.83 0.96 -1.27
CA MET A 157 4.05 1.75 -1.10
C MET A 157 4.18 2.84 -2.17
N GLY A 158 4.53 4.06 -1.77
CA GLY A 158 4.80 5.20 -2.67
C GLY A 158 5.81 6.19 -2.09
N GLU A 159 6.37 7.07 -2.92
CA GLU A 159 7.27 8.13 -2.42
C GLU A 159 6.48 9.17 -1.62
N MET A 160 7.03 9.67 -0.52
CA MET A 160 6.30 10.59 0.36
C MET A 160 6.01 11.95 -0.28
N ASP A 161 6.88 12.37 -1.21
CA ASP A 161 6.82 13.68 -1.86
C ASP A 161 5.77 13.73 -3.00
N GLN A 162 5.20 12.57 -3.37
CA GLN A 162 4.08 12.50 -4.31
C GLN A 162 2.80 12.96 -3.61
N GLN A 163 2.17 14.00 -4.16
CA GLN A 163 0.94 14.56 -3.60
C GLN A 163 -0.28 13.66 -3.83
N ASN A 164 -0.22 12.82 -4.87
CA ASN A 164 -1.28 11.87 -5.19
C ASN A 164 -1.04 10.57 -4.43
N LEU A 165 -1.98 10.23 -3.56
CA LEU A 165 -2.04 8.91 -2.91
C LEU A 165 -2.28 7.78 -3.92
N ASP A 166 -2.76 8.13 -5.12
CA ASP A 166 -3.11 7.21 -6.20
C ASP A 166 -1.88 6.62 -6.91
N ASP A 167 -0.69 7.14 -6.62
CA ASP A 167 0.59 6.66 -7.18
C ASP A 167 1.20 5.51 -6.35
N MET A 168 0.48 5.02 -5.33
CA MET A 168 0.98 3.93 -4.49
C MET A 168 0.88 2.59 -5.22
N VAL A 169 1.97 1.81 -5.18
CA VAL A 169 1.97 0.45 -5.71
C VAL A 169 1.40 -0.49 -4.66
N HIS A 170 0.35 -1.24 -5.00
CA HIS A 170 -0.32 -2.18 -4.10
C HIS A 170 0.08 -3.62 -4.40
N MET A 171 0.60 -4.33 -3.40
CA MET A 171 1.20 -5.65 -3.54
C MET A 171 0.67 -6.59 -2.47
N GLN A 172 0.29 -7.80 -2.85
CA GLN A 172 0.08 -8.86 -1.87
C GLN A 172 1.41 -9.27 -1.26
N ILE A 173 1.45 -9.44 0.06
CA ILE A 173 2.62 -9.96 0.77
C ILE A 173 2.28 -11.26 1.48
N ILE A 174 3.25 -12.18 1.52
CA ILE A 174 3.10 -13.48 2.16
C ILE A 174 4.01 -13.60 3.38
N LYS A 175 3.50 -14.21 4.45
CA LYS A 175 4.30 -14.52 5.62
C LYS A 175 5.18 -15.73 5.32
N VAL A 176 6.49 -15.55 5.41
CA VAL A 176 7.48 -16.62 5.18
C VAL A 176 8.09 -17.12 6.48
N SER A 177 8.01 -16.34 7.56
CA SER A 177 8.46 -16.76 8.88
C SER A 177 7.77 -15.97 9.99
N SER A 178 7.41 -16.65 11.08
CA SER A 178 6.97 -15.98 12.32
C SER A 178 8.13 -15.38 13.11
N GLN A 179 9.38 -15.71 12.74
CA GLN A 179 10.57 -15.15 13.37
C GLN A 179 10.94 -13.83 12.68
N MET A 180 11.28 -12.82 13.47
CA MET A 180 11.73 -11.50 12.97
C MET A 180 13.21 -11.54 12.61
N THR A 181 13.58 -12.32 11.59
CA THR A 181 14.99 -12.51 11.22
C THR A 181 15.22 -12.41 9.73
N GLN A 182 16.42 -11.95 9.38
CA GLN A 182 16.97 -11.92 8.03
C GLN A 182 17.38 -13.31 7.51
N LYS A 183 17.42 -14.32 8.39
CA LYS A 183 17.85 -15.69 8.03
C LYS A 183 17.01 -16.29 6.90
N THR A 184 15.73 -15.97 6.86
CA THR A 184 14.82 -16.47 5.82
C THR A 184 15.25 -16.00 4.43
N CYS A 185 15.60 -14.71 4.26
CA CYS A 185 16.15 -14.22 2.99
C CYS A 185 17.42 -14.98 2.59
N ILE A 186 18.32 -15.20 3.55
CA ILE A 186 19.59 -15.90 3.31
C ILE A 186 19.37 -17.37 2.90
N GLN A 187 18.31 -18.00 3.41
CA GLN A 187 17.95 -19.36 3.05
C GLN A 187 17.37 -19.42 1.63
N ASP A 188 16.47 -18.49 1.31
CA ASP A 188 15.85 -18.42 -0.02
C ASP A 188 16.89 -18.09 -1.10
N ALA A 189 17.87 -17.21 -0.82
CA ALA A 189 18.94 -16.86 -1.76
C ALA A 189 19.97 -17.98 -2.02
N LYS A 190 19.92 -19.10 -1.28
CA LYS A 190 20.82 -20.25 -1.46
C LYS A 190 20.23 -21.38 -2.30
N ASN A 191 18.91 -21.36 -2.50
CA ASN A 191 18.17 -22.37 -3.27
C ASN A 191 17.99 -21.89 -4.71
#